data_AF-A0A9P9WP91-F1
#
_entry.id   AF-A0A9P9WP91-F1
#
_cell.length_a   1.000
_cell.length_b   1.000
_cell.length_c   1.000
_cell.angle_alpha   90.00
_cell.angle_beta   90.00
_cell.angle_gamma   90.00
#
_symmetry.space_group_name_H-M   'P 1'
#
loop_
_entity.id
_entity.type
_entity.pdbx_description
1 polymer ?
#
loop_
_entity_poly.entity_id
_entity_poly.type
_entity_poly.pdbx_seq_one_letter_code
_entity_poly.pdbx_strand_id
1 'polypeptide(L)'
;MAPTNRIIELSSIIARETAVINDFLVSNKLPGPSLDWDATPTIPIPDDATDIKAARSAVIEASTELKALLTGPRELLRFQWTDFVSVKAVLRFDLDKSFPLKESTSFEAMSRFSGLSARNVRRVVRHAIINHYFFQENTPGIITHSALTAILASDEVMRNSLRVELDEFWPAGVKMADAMERWPNSEESNETVRFFDLDARVERRLISQGFALANNSNKGMFDIFVDNPERAARFGLYFSKPDQTADGLLDDYPWAGLNTMVDVGGSHGSVAIGIAERFPNMKCVVQDLPDTVAEGASRLPAALHGQVSFMAHDFFTEQTVSADVYYFKSIFHNWADKYCIKILQSLVPALRPDAKIVIHERILPGLESLNTVDARRAM
;
A
#
# COMPACT_ATOMS: atom_id res chain seq x y z
N MET A 1 35.02 -23.86 19.46
CA MET A 1 34.86 -22.39 19.35
C MET A 1 33.68 -21.99 20.22
N ALA A 2 33.84 -21.03 21.13
CA ALA A 2 32.70 -20.48 21.84
C ALA A 2 31.71 -19.89 20.81
N PRO A 3 30.39 -20.11 20.94
CA PRO A 3 29.44 -19.54 20.00
C PRO A 3 29.58 -18.03 20.01
N THR A 4 29.83 -17.45 18.83
CA THR A 4 29.90 -16.00 18.64
C THR A 4 28.64 -15.36 19.22
N ASN A 5 28.82 -14.34 20.06
CA ASN A 5 27.70 -13.67 20.68
C ASN A 5 26.89 -12.91 19.61
N ARG A 6 25.67 -13.37 19.31
CA ARG A 6 24.82 -12.85 18.23
C ARG A 6 24.62 -11.34 18.30
N ILE A 7 24.49 -10.75 19.49
CA ILE A 7 24.35 -9.29 19.62
C ILE A 7 25.60 -8.52 19.16
N ILE A 8 26.79 -9.10 19.30
CA ILE A 8 28.07 -8.52 18.82
C ILE A 8 28.21 -8.68 17.31
N GLU A 9 27.76 -9.81 16.78
CA GLU A 9 27.73 -10.03 15.33
C GLU A 9 26.80 -9.01 14.64
N LEU A 10 25.59 -8.83 15.17
CA LEU A 10 24.62 -7.87 14.66
C LEU A 10 25.13 -6.43 14.72
N SER A 11 25.77 -6.03 15.82
CA SER A 11 26.35 -4.68 15.92
C SER A 11 27.49 -4.47 14.91
N SER A 12 28.28 -5.51 14.64
CA SER A 12 29.34 -5.48 13.63
C SER A 12 28.78 -5.35 12.22
N ILE A 13 27.68 -6.05 11.90
CA ILE A 13 26.96 -5.91 10.63
C ILE A 13 26.44 -4.48 10.48
N ILE A 14 25.74 -3.96 11.51
CA ILE A 14 25.20 -2.59 11.47
C ILE A 14 26.32 -1.58 11.19
N ALA A 15 27.44 -1.66 11.91
CA ALA A 15 28.55 -0.72 11.73
C ALA A 15 29.17 -0.81 10.32
N ARG A 16 29.45 -2.03 9.85
CA ARG A 16 30.07 -2.27 8.53
C ARG A 16 29.17 -1.80 7.40
N GLU A 17 27.93 -2.26 7.38
CA GLU A 17 27.01 -1.97 6.27
C GLU A 17 26.54 -0.51 6.27
N THR A 18 26.44 0.14 7.45
CA THR A 18 26.16 1.59 7.52
C THR A 18 27.31 2.40 6.92
N ALA A 19 28.57 1.99 7.12
CA ALA A 19 29.72 2.66 6.50
C ALA A 19 29.66 2.56 4.97
N VAL A 20 29.32 1.38 4.41
CA VAL A 20 29.14 1.18 2.96
C VAL A 20 28.09 2.14 2.39
N ILE A 21 26.93 2.26 3.05
CA ILE A 21 25.86 3.17 2.63
C ILE A 21 26.31 4.63 2.71
N ASN A 22 26.95 5.03 3.81
CA ASN A 22 27.43 6.40 4.00
C ASN A 22 28.49 6.76 2.94
N ASP A 23 29.47 5.90 2.71
CA ASP A 23 30.55 6.12 1.76
C ASP A 23 30.01 6.26 0.33
N PHE A 24 28.99 5.47 -0.03
CA PHE A 24 28.28 5.61 -1.29
C PHE A 24 27.59 6.97 -1.41
N LEU A 25 26.81 7.38 -0.40
CA LEU A 25 26.09 8.66 -0.43
C LEU A 25 27.07 9.84 -0.53
N VAL A 26 28.14 9.83 0.27
CA VAL A 26 29.16 10.88 0.27
C VAL A 26 29.91 10.93 -1.07
N SER A 27 30.35 9.78 -1.60
CA SER A 27 31.11 9.72 -2.86
C SER A 27 30.29 10.20 -4.06
N ASN A 28 28.97 9.99 -4.01
CA ASN A 28 28.04 10.45 -5.04
C ASN A 28 27.41 11.82 -4.77
N LYS A 29 27.80 12.49 -3.67
CA LYS A 29 27.26 13.80 -3.24
C LYS A 29 25.73 13.78 -3.06
N LEU A 30 25.21 12.67 -2.57
CA LEU A 30 23.80 12.46 -2.30
C LEU A 30 23.46 12.84 -0.84
N PRO A 31 22.26 13.37 -0.57
CA PRO A 31 21.84 13.70 0.79
C PRO A 31 21.77 12.45 1.68
N GLY A 32 22.17 12.60 2.94
CA GLY A 32 22.02 11.57 3.96
C GLY A 32 20.56 11.41 4.45
N PRO A 33 20.20 10.27 5.05
CA PRO A 33 18.89 10.08 5.64
C PRO A 33 18.69 11.03 6.83
N SER A 34 17.51 11.66 6.92
CA SER A 34 17.09 12.51 8.04
C SER A 34 15.60 12.32 8.33
N LEU A 35 15.16 12.73 9.52
CA LEU A 35 13.76 12.85 9.93
C LEU A 35 13.28 14.31 9.98
N ASP A 36 14.09 15.24 9.52
CA ASP A 36 13.74 16.66 9.39
C ASP A 36 12.81 16.90 8.20
N TRP A 37 12.04 17.98 8.25
CA TRP A 37 10.97 18.27 7.28
C TRP A 37 11.47 18.42 5.82
N ASP A 38 12.75 18.71 5.62
CA ASP A 38 13.40 18.88 4.32
C ASP A 38 14.17 17.63 3.85
N ALA A 39 14.06 16.52 4.57
CA ALA A 39 14.65 15.25 4.17
C ALA A 39 14.06 14.75 2.84
N THR A 40 14.87 14.01 2.07
CA THR A 40 14.36 13.34 0.86
C THR A 40 13.36 12.25 1.24
N PRO A 41 12.20 12.15 0.56
CA PRO A 41 11.18 11.13 0.89
C PRO A 41 11.69 9.69 0.81
N THR A 42 12.63 9.45 -0.11
CA THR A 42 13.33 8.18 -0.28
C THR A 42 14.83 8.41 -0.12
N ILE A 43 15.53 7.39 0.40
CA ILE A 43 16.99 7.40 0.38
C ILE A 43 17.42 7.22 -1.08
N PRO A 44 18.23 8.13 -1.65
CA PRO A 44 18.52 8.18 -3.08
C PRO A 44 19.52 7.10 -3.51
N ILE A 45 19.16 5.82 -3.36
CA ILE A 45 19.96 4.68 -3.84
C ILE A 45 19.40 4.27 -5.21
N PRO A 46 20.19 4.39 -6.30
CA PRO A 46 19.78 3.99 -7.65
C PRO A 46 19.35 2.52 -7.74
N ASP A 47 18.55 2.19 -8.75
CA ASP A 47 17.96 0.86 -8.83
C ASP A 47 18.97 -0.25 -9.13
N ASP A 48 20.01 0.09 -9.89
CA ASP A 48 21.14 -0.74 -10.28
C ASP A 48 22.21 -0.89 -9.19
N ALA A 49 22.16 -0.08 -8.13
CA ALA A 49 23.07 -0.17 -6.97
C ALA A 49 22.66 -1.31 -6.01
N THR A 50 22.62 -2.54 -6.54
CA THR A 50 22.14 -3.75 -5.84
C THR A 50 22.89 -4.02 -4.54
N ASP A 51 24.21 -3.85 -4.52
CA ASP A 51 25.05 -4.06 -3.32
C ASP A 51 24.68 -3.07 -2.19
N ILE A 52 24.38 -1.81 -2.55
CA ILE A 52 23.99 -0.78 -1.58
C ILE A 52 22.59 -1.03 -1.04
N LYS A 53 21.67 -1.50 -1.89
CA LYS A 53 20.35 -1.97 -1.46
C LYS A 53 20.46 -3.16 -0.49
N ALA A 54 21.34 -4.11 -0.79
CA ALA A 54 21.60 -5.26 0.08
C ALA A 54 22.19 -4.82 1.44
N ALA A 55 23.17 -3.91 1.44
CA ALA A 55 23.72 -3.33 2.67
C ALA A 55 22.62 -2.65 3.50
N ARG A 56 21.75 -1.86 2.86
CA ARG A 56 20.61 -1.22 3.54
C ARG A 56 19.65 -2.24 4.16
N SER A 57 19.28 -3.30 3.42
CA SER A 57 18.44 -4.37 3.96
C SER A 57 19.10 -5.06 5.16
N ALA A 58 20.40 -5.36 5.07
CA ALA A 58 21.16 -5.96 6.16
C ALA A 58 21.19 -5.08 7.43
N VAL A 59 21.38 -3.75 7.30
CA VAL A 59 21.30 -2.82 8.45
C VAL A 59 19.92 -2.85 9.10
N ILE A 60 18.85 -2.81 8.30
CA ILE A 60 17.48 -2.79 8.82
C ILE A 60 17.15 -4.11 9.54
N GLU A 61 17.51 -5.25 8.95
CA GLU A 61 17.29 -6.57 9.54
C GLU A 61 18.09 -6.74 10.83
N ALA A 62 19.38 -6.41 10.80
CA ALA A 62 20.25 -6.53 11.96
C ALA A 62 19.82 -5.60 13.09
N SER A 63 19.40 -4.37 12.78
CA SER A 63 18.87 -3.42 13.78
C SER A 63 17.56 -3.91 14.38
N THR A 64 16.69 -4.53 13.57
CA THR A 64 15.43 -5.09 14.04
C THR A 64 15.67 -6.27 14.98
N GLU A 65 16.54 -7.20 14.59
CA GLU A 65 16.88 -8.37 15.41
C GLU A 65 17.60 -7.94 16.70
N LEU A 66 18.56 -7.02 16.61
CA LEU A 66 19.28 -6.52 17.79
C LEU A 66 18.32 -5.83 18.77
N LYS A 67 17.40 -5.00 18.28
CA LYS A 67 16.34 -4.39 19.10
C LYS A 67 15.49 -5.46 19.78
N ALA A 68 15.06 -6.49 19.06
CA ALA A 68 14.25 -7.56 19.62
C ALA A 68 15.00 -8.35 20.71
N LEU A 69 16.25 -8.73 20.45
CA LEU A 69 17.10 -9.45 21.42
C LEU A 69 17.32 -8.65 22.70
N LEU A 70 17.60 -7.35 22.58
CA LEU A 70 17.83 -6.48 23.74
C LEU A 70 16.54 -6.10 24.48
N THR A 71 15.40 -6.07 23.79
CA THR A 71 14.08 -5.87 24.43
C THR A 71 13.72 -7.09 25.28
N GLY A 72 13.98 -8.29 24.76
CA GLY A 72 13.70 -9.55 25.44
C GLY A 72 12.23 -9.98 25.33
N PRO A 73 11.94 -11.30 25.43
CA PRO A 73 10.65 -11.88 25.07
C PRO A 73 9.49 -11.35 25.91
N ARG A 74 9.70 -11.12 27.22
CA ARG A 74 8.65 -10.59 28.10
C ARG A 74 8.19 -9.20 27.68
N GLU A 75 9.13 -8.33 27.36
CA GLU A 75 8.82 -6.95 26.97
C GLU A 75 8.27 -6.89 25.54
N LEU A 76 8.71 -7.79 24.65
CA LEU A 76 8.11 -7.95 23.31
C LEU A 76 6.64 -8.38 23.34
N LEU A 77 6.20 -9.08 24.39
CA LEU A 77 4.79 -9.44 24.59
C LEU A 77 3.93 -8.29 25.13
N ARG A 78 4.52 -7.13 25.47
CA ARG A 78 3.70 -5.98 25.89
C ARG A 78 2.94 -5.43 24.69
N PHE A 79 1.63 -5.60 24.75
CA PHE A 79 0.73 -5.11 23.71
C PHE A 79 0.72 -3.58 23.65
N GLN A 80 1.20 -3.02 22.54
CA GLN A 80 1.20 -1.59 22.27
C GLN A 80 -0.07 -1.17 21.51
N TRP A 81 -1.22 -1.31 22.15
CA TRP A 81 -2.53 -1.03 21.53
C TRP A 81 -2.71 0.42 21.05
N THR A 82 -1.88 1.34 21.54
CA THR A 82 -1.98 2.77 21.24
C THR A 82 -1.21 3.20 20.01
N ASP A 83 -0.39 2.34 19.40
CA ASP A 83 0.61 2.74 18.39
C ASP A 83 0.02 3.71 17.38
N PHE A 84 -0.91 3.28 16.53
CA PHE A 84 -1.45 4.16 15.49
C PHE A 84 -2.66 5.01 15.92
N VAL A 85 -3.11 4.95 17.18
CA VAL A 85 -4.26 5.73 17.67
C VAL A 85 -4.00 7.23 17.51
N SER A 86 -2.80 7.70 17.85
CA SER A 86 -2.45 9.11 17.73
C SER A 86 -2.33 9.56 16.28
N VAL A 87 -1.78 8.70 15.40
CA VAL A 87 -1.66 9.00 13.96
C VAL A 87 -3.04 9.13 13.33
N LYS A 88 -3.95 8.20 13.64
CA LYS A 88 -5.36 8.28 13.22
C LYS A 88 -6.02 9.57 13.69
N ALA A 89 -5.81 9.96 14.95
CA ALA A 89 -6.34 11.23 15.47
C ALA A 89 -5.73 12.45 14.76
N VAL A 90 -4.42 12.46 14.48
CA VAL A 90 -3.77 13.54 13.71
C VAL A 90 -4.45 13.74 12.36
N LEU A 91 -4.63 12.65 11.59
CA LEU A 91 -5.23 12.73 10.27
C LEU A 91 -6.73 13.04 10.30
N ARG A 92 -7.46 12.50 11.28
CA ARG A 92 -8.92 12.70 11.42
C ARG A 92 -9.28 14.15 11.74
N PHE A 93 -8.43 14.82 12.51
CA PHE A 93 -8.62 16.21 12.94
C PHE A 93 -7.69 17.18 12.20
N ASP A 94 -7.09 16.73 11.10
CA ASP A 94 -6.21 17.50 10.21
C ASP A 94 -5.10 18.27 10.95
N LEU A 95 -4.58 17.71 12.05
CA LEU A 95 -3.53 18.35 12.85
C LEU A 95 -2.22 18.50 12.05
N ASP A 96 -1.98 17.62 11.09
CA ASP A 96 -0.87 17.69 10.13
C ASP A 96 -1.03 18.82 9.10
N LYS A 97 -2.22 19.42 8.98
CA LYS A 97 -2.49 20.59 8.12
C LYS A 97 -2.67 21.89 8.90
N SER A 98 -2.47 21.86 10.21
CA SER A 98 -2.81 22.99 11.09
C SER A 98 -1.84 24.17 11.04
N PHE A 99 -0.68 24.01 10.38
CA PHE A 99 0.31 25.06 10.16
C PHE A 99 1.18 24.75 8.92
N PRO A 100 1.87 25.74 8.32
CA PRO A 100 2.73 25.53 7.15
C PRO A 100 4.05 24.78 7.46
N LEU A 101 4.60 24.07 6.46
CA LEU A 101 5.78 23.19 6.59
C LEU A 101 7.03 23.81 7.23
N LYS A 102 7.32 25.07 6.91
CA LYS A 102 8.53 25.78 7.36
C LYS A 102 8.30 26.59 8.63
N GLU A 103 7.12 26.50 9.21
CA GLU A 103 6.72 27.24 10.39
C GLU A 103 6.68 26.33 11.62
N SER A 104 6.64 26.97 12.78
CA SER A 104 6.40 26.30 14.05
C SER A 104 5.07 26.75 14.62
N THR A 105 4.43 25.89 15.40
CA THR A 105 3.15 26.18 16.04
C THR A 105 3.14 25.82 17.52
N SER A 106 2.07 26.16 18.22
CA SER A 106 1.81 25.73 19.60
C SER A 106 0.59 24.81 19.66
N PHE A 107 0.47 24.04 20.75
CA PHE A 107 -0.70 23.19 20.97
C PHE A 107 -2.02 23.98 20.99
N GLU A 108 -2.00 25.23 21.48
CA GLU A 108 -3.16 26.12 21.53
C GLU A 108 -3.58 26.58 20.13
N ALA A 109 -2.62 26.85 19.24
CA ALA A 109 -2.93 27.19 17.85
C ALA A 109 -3.50 26.00 17.09
N MET A 110 -2.88 24.82 17.19
CA MET A 110 -3.40 23.57 16.63
C MET A 110 -4.79 23.20 17.19
N SER A 111 -5.05 23.52 18.45
CA SER A 111 -6.36 23.34 19.11
C SER A 111 -7.45 24.22 18.47
N ARG A 112 -7.15 25.49 18.18
CA ARG A 112 -8.07 26.37 17.46
C ARG A 112 -8.39 25.87 16.06
N PHE A 113 -7.42 25.28 15.38
CA PHE A 113 -7.60 24.70 14.04
C PHE A 113 -8.48 23.45 14.06
N SER A 114 -8.16 22.49 14.93
CA SER A 114 -8.81 21.16 14.95
C SER A 114 -10.16 21.11 15.68
N GLY A 115 -10.49 22.12 16.48
CA GLY A 115 -11.64 22.10 17.39
C GLY A 115 -11.47 21.21 18.62
N LEU A 116 -10.32 20.54 18.77
CA LEU A 116 -9.98 19.77 19.97
C LEU A 116 -9.47 20.68 21.08
N SER A 117 -9.61 20.27 22.34
CA SER A 117 -8.96 20.98 23.46
C SER A 117 -7.43 20.91 23.36
N ALA A 118 -6.74 21.97 23.77
CA ALA A 118 -5.27 22.00 23.79
C ALA A 118 -4.64 20.84 24.60
N ARG A 119 -5.32 20.38 25.66
CA ARG A 119 -4.94 19.19 26.42
C ARG A 119 -4.93 17.93 25.56
N ASN A 120 -5.96 17.73 24.74
CA ASN A 120 -6.07 16.56 23.87
C ASN A 120 -5.06 16.63 22.72
N VAL A 121 -4.93 17.80 22.08
CA VAL A 121 -3.92 18.03 21.03
C VAL A 121 -2.52 17.71 21.56
N ARG A 122 -2.15 18.24 22.75
CA ARG A 122 -0.85 17.95 23.37
C ARG A 122 -0.60 16.46 23.57
N ARG A 123 -1.60 15.71 24.04
CA ARG A 123 -1.47 14.25 24.26
C ARG A 123 -1.30 13.51 22.95
N VAL A 124 -2.13 13.82 21.95
CA VAL A 124 -2.10 13.19 20.63
C VAL A 124 -0.78 13.47 19.93
N VAL A 125 -0.39 14.74 19.83
CA VAL A 125 0.83 15.17 19.13
C VAL A 125 2.06 14.57 19.79
N ARG A 126 2.23 14.66 21.12
CA ARG A 126 3.40 14.08 21.81
C ARG A 126 3.47 12.55 21.68
N HIS A 127 2.33 11.87 21.75
CA HIS A 127 2.30 10.43 21.52
C HIS A 127 2.74 10.08 20.09
N ALA A 128 2.31 10.86 19.09
CA ALA A 128 2.72 10.69 17.70
C ALA A 128 4.21 11.02 17.46
N ILE A 129 4.77 12.00 18.18
CA ILE A 129 6.20 12.31 18.16
C ILE A 129 7.01 11.12 18.69
N ILE A 130 6.67 10.60 19.87
CA ILE A 130 7.46 9.58 20.56
C ILE A 130 7.44 8.23 19.83
N ASN A 131 6.26 7.81 19.34
CA ASN A 131 6.09 6.48 18.78
C ASN A 131 6.30 6.42 17.27
N HIS A 132 6.13 7.54 16.55
CA HIS A 132 6.10 7.55 15.08
C HIS A 132 6.91 8.66 14.43
N TYR A 133 7.56 9.55 15.20
CA TYR A 133 8.30 10.69 14.64
C TYR A 133 7.46 11.60 13.74
N PHE A 134 6.15 11.69 13.99
CA PHE A 134 5.21 12.42 13.12
C PHE A 134 5.39 13.95 13.14
N PHE A 135 5.85 14.49 14.27
CA PHE A 135 6.25 15.89 14.41
C PHE A 135 7.57 15.95 15.18
N GLN A 136 8.08 17.16 15.42
CA GLN A 136 9.18 17.41 16.35
C GLN A 136 8.77 18.43 17.41
N GLU A 137 9.29 18.29 18.63
CA GLU A 137 9.16 19.25 19.74
C GLU A 137 10.55 19.52 20.32
N ASN A 138 11.41 20.20 19.54
CA ASN A 138 12.78 20.49 19.95
C ASN A 138 12.84 21.53 21.09
N THR A 139 11.81 22.36 21.19
CA THR A 139 11.58 23.30 22.30
C THR A 139 10.21 22.98 22.92
N PRO A 140 10.10 22.82 24.25
CA PRO A 140 8.83 22.49 24.89
C PRO A 140 7.69 23.44 24.50
N GLY A 141 6.60 22.89 23.97
CA GLY A 141 5.43 23.64 23.51
C GLY A 141 5.49 24.16 22.08
N ILE A 142 6.64 24.03 21.39
CA ILE A 142 6.84 24.48 20.01
C ILE A 142 6.95 23.26 19.10
N ILE A 143 6.01 23.15 18.17
CA ILE A 143 5.87 21.99 17.28
C ILE A 143 6.29 22.38 15.86
N THR A 144 7.12 21.55 15.25
CA THR A 144 7.51 21.65 13.83
C THR A 144 7.18 20.35 13.10
N HIS A 145 7.10 20.44 11.78
CA HIS A 145 6.98 19.26 10.94
C HIS A 145 8.23 18.37 11.04
N SER A 146 8.01 17.07 10.85
CA SER A 146 9.06 16.10 10.56
C SER A 146 9.03 15.74 9.07
N ALA A 147 9.96 14.90 8.62
CA ALA A 147 9.92 14.31 7.28
C ALA A 147 8.55 13.67 6.97
N LEU A 148 7.93 12.99 7.95
CA LEU A 148 6.69 12.25 7.74
C LEU A 148 5.51 13.18 7.48
N THR A 149 5.28 14.18 8.34
CA THR A 149 4.20 15.14 8.10
C THR A 149 4.51 16.09 6.95
N ALA A 150 5.78 16.28 6.60
CA ALA A 150 6.16 16.97 5.38
C ALA A 150 5.70 16.22 4.12
N ILE A 151 5.96 14.91 4.04
CA ILE A 151 5.47 14.07 2.95
C ILE A 151 3.94 14.12 2.86
N LEU A 152 3.24 13.98 3.98
CA LEU A 152 1.76 14.00 3.99
C LEU A 152 1.17 15.35 3.55
N ALA A 153 1.87 16.45 3.78
CA ALA A 153 1.44 17.77 3.32
C ALA A 153 1.66 17.97 1.81
N SER A 154 2.71 17.37 1.25
CA SER A 154 3.04 17.48 -0.18
C SER A 154 2.43 16.39 -1.06
N ASP A 155 2.03 15.26 -0.48
CA ASP A 155 1.50 14.08 -1.19
C ASP A 155 0.14 13.69 -0.62
N GLU A 156 -0.92 14.19 -1.26
CA GLU A 156 -2.29 13.90 -0.87
C GLU A 156 -2.66 12.41 -1.06
N VAL A 157 -2.03 11.72 -2.00
CA VAL A 157 -2.29 10.29 -2.26
C VAL A 157 -1.73 9.45 -1.11
N MET A 158 -0.49 9.72 -0.68
CA MET A 158 0.11 9.06 0.48
C MET A 158 -0.70 9.35 1.75
N ARG A 159 -1.13 10.61 1.95
CA ARG A 159 -1.97 10.98 3.08
C ARG A 159 -3.32 10.28 3.09
N ASN A 160 -4.02 10.26 1.95
CA ASN A 160 -5.27 9.54 1.81
C ASN A 160 -5.08 8.05 2.08
N SER A 161 -3.95 7.50 1.64
CA SER A 161 -3.69 6.08 1.79
C SER A 161 -3.54 5.65 3.24
N LEU A 162 -2.77 6.42 4.01
CA LEU A 162 -2.67 6.18 5.44
C LEU A 162 -4.03 6.34 6.15
N ARG A 163 -4.90 7.23 5.68
CA ARG A 163 -6.27 7.34 6.20
C ARG A 163 -7.11 6.10 5.91
N VAL A 164 -7.07 5.57 4.69
CA VAL A 164 -7.80 4.34 4.32
C VAL A 164 -7.31 3.16 5.15
N GLU A 165 -6.00 3.01 5.32
CA GLU A 165 -5.44 1.96 6.18
C GLU A 165 -5.95 2.06 7.63
N LEU A 166 -6.04 3.27 8.19
CA LEU A 166 -6.44 3.48 9.59
C LEU A 166 -7.95 3.52 9.82
N ASP A 167 -8.75 3.98 8.86
CA ASP A 167 -10.20 4.11 8.98
C ASP A 167 -10.95 2.87 8.49
N GLU A 168 -10.39 2.14 7.53
CA GLU A 168 -11.08 1.03 6.86
C GLU A 168 -10.45 -0.33 7.23
N PHE A 169 -9.15 -0.51 6.96
CA PHE A 169 -8.52 -1.82 7.11
C PHE A 169 -8.15 -2.17 8.54
N TRP A 170 -7.67 -1.21 9.34
CA TRP A 170 -7.29 -1.49 10.73
C TRP A 170 -8.50 -1.94 11.58
N PRO A 171 -9.67 -1.26 11.57
CA PRO A 171 -10.85 -1.74 12.28
C PRO A 171 -11.34 -3.12 11.81
N ALA A 172 -11.28 -3.37 10.49
CA ALA A 172 -11.62 -4.66 9.92
C ALA A 172 -10.66 -5.75 10.42
N GLY A 173 -9.34 -5.53 10.31
CA GLY A 173 -8.33 -6.49 10.75
C GLY A 173 -8.44 -6.88 12.23
N VAL A 174 -8.85 -5.95 13.10
CA VAL A 174 -9.11 -6.26 14.53
C VAL A 174 -10.31 -7.21 14.70
N LYS A 175 -11.23 -7.26 13.75
CA LYS A 175 -12.42 -8.13 13.71
C LYS A 175 -12.19 -9.48 13.04
N MET A 176 -10.96 -9.78 12.63
CA MET A 176 -10.58 -11.05 12.03
C MET A 176 -10.98 -12.26 12.90
N ALA A 177 -10.56 -12.29 14.17
CA ALA A 177 -10.84 -13.43 15.04
C ALA A 177 -12.36 -13.62 15.27
N ASP A 178 -13.08 -12.53 15.51
CA ASP A 178 -14.54 -12.52 15.67
C ASP A 178 -15.24 -13.08 14.40
N ALA A 179 -14.75 -12.72 13.21
CA ALA A 179 -15.29 -13.22 11.94
C ALA A 179 -14.98 -14.71 11.73
N MET A 180 -13.76 -15.16 12.04
CA MET A 180 -13.39 -16.59 11.97
C MET A 180 -14.28 -17.45 12.88
N GLU A 181 -14.58 -16.98 14.09
CA GLU A 181 -15.45 -17.70 15.03
C GLU A 181 -16.89 -17.75 14.53
N ARG A 182 -17.39 -16.64 13.99
CA ARG A 182 -18.77 -16.53 13.51
C ARG A 182 -19.01 -17.30 12.21
N TRP A 183 -18.06 -17.26 11.28
CA TRP A 183 -18.14 -17.87 9.97
C TRP A 183 -16.88 -18.70 9.66
N PRO A 184 -16.75 -19.89 10.27
CA PRO A 184 -15.58 -20.73 10.06
C PRO A 184 -15.42 -21.08 8.58
N ASN A 185 -14.24 -20.79 8.02
CA ASN A 185 -13.83 -21.14 6.65
C ASN A 185 -14.72 -20.56 5.54
N SER A 186 -15.46 -19.48 5.81
CA SER A 186 -16.31 -18.87 4.78
C SER A 186 -15.46 -18.23 3.67
N GLU A 187 -15.90 -18.45 2.43
CA GLU A 187 -15.33 -17.82 1.23
C GLU A 187 -16.19 -16.65 0.72
N GLU A 188 -17.26 -16.30 1.43
CA GLU A 188 -18.17 -15.23 1.02
C GLU A 188 -17.59 -13.84 1.34
N SER A 189 -17.64 -12.93 0.37
CA SER A 189 -17.03 -11.60 0.48
C SER A 189 -17.57 -10.74 1.63
N ASN A 190 -18.75 -11.06 2.15
CA ASN A 190 -19.39 -10.39 3.29
C ASN A 190 -19.19 -11.11 4.64
N GLU A 191 -18.51 -12.26 4.67
CA GLU A 191 -18.33 -13.12 5.86
C GLU A 191 -16.86 -13.46 6.15
N THR A 192 -15.95 -13.09 5.25
CA THR A 192 -14.66 -13.76 5.13
C THR A 192 -13.70 -13.57 6.29
N VAL A 193 -13.24 -14.72 6.77
CA VAL A 193 -11.82 -15.06 6.94
C VAL A 193 -11.54 -16.47 6.39
N ARG A 194 -10.39 -16.67 5.73
CA ARG A 194 -9.82 -17.98 5.35
C ARG A 194 -8.82 -18.52 6.39
N PHE A 195 -8.89 -19.83 6.62
CA PHE A 195 -7.77 -20.80 6.70
C PHE A 195 -8.36 -22.19 6.35
N PHE A 196 -7.63 -23.10 5.68
CA PHE A 196 -7.45 -24.50 6.14
C PHE A 196 -6.51 -25.40 5.28
N ASP A 197 -5.76 -26.20 6.05
CA ASP A 197 -5.18 -27.55 5.86
C ASP A 197 -3.75 -27.80 5.32
N LEU A 198 -3.08 -28.73 6.02
CA LEU A 198 -1.70 -29.18 5.95
C LEU A 198 -1.43 -30.03 4.69
N ASP A 199 -0.85 -29.45 3.62
CA ASP A 199 0.24 -30.11 2.85
C ASP A 199 0.77 -29.34 1.62
N ALA A 200 0.23 -28.17 1.25
CA ALA A 200 0.76 -27.42 0.11
C ALA A 200 1.59 -26.21 0.55
N ARG A 201 2.87 -26.21 0.18
CA ARG A 201 3.77 -25.07 0.36
C ARG A 201 3.28 -23.90 -0.50
N VAL A 202 3.16 -22.74 0.14
CA VAL A 202 2.83 -21.38 -0.33
C VAL A 202 1.37 -20.98 -0.06
N GLU A 203 1.15 -20.38 1.11
CA GLU A 203 -0.02 -19.54 1.40
C GLU A 203 0.43 -18.28 2.17
N ARG A 204 0.11 -17.11 1.60
CA ARG A 204 -0.14 -15.80 2.26
C ARG A 204 -1.21 -15.15 1.34
N ARG A 205 -2.06 -14.17 1.67
CA ARG A 205 -2.01 -13.04 2.61
C ARG A 205 -3.44 -12.45 2.69
N LEU A 206 -3.67 -11.62 3.72
CA LEU A 206 -4.93 -11.00 4.10
C LEU A 206 -5.45 -9.94 3.10
N ILE A 207 -6.76 -10.00 2.80
CA ILE A 207 -7.57 -8.83 2.42
C ILE A 207 -8.83 -8.78 3.29
N SER A 208 -9.02 -7.62 3.93
CA SER A 208 -10.13 -7.14 4.78
C SER A 208 -11.06 -8.15 5.44
N GLN A 209 -10.49 -8.92 6.35
CA GLN A 209 -11.20 -9.79 7.27
C GLN A 209 -12.09 -8.96 8.20
N GLY A 210 -13.33 -9.40 8.45
CA GLY A 210 -14.21 -8.73 9.42
C GLY A 210 -14.70 -7.31 9.03
N PHE A 211 -14.57 -6.90 7.77
CA PHE A 211 -15.03 -5.56 7.33
C PHE A 211 -16.52 -5.32 7.60
N ALA A 212 -17.36 -6.33 7.32
CA ALA A 212 -18.78 -6.30 7.61
C ALA A 212 -19.04 -6.13 9.12
N LEU A 213 -18.32 -6.87 9.98
CA LEU A 213 -18.41 -6.72 11.44
C LEU A 213 -17.96 -5.34 11.92
N ALA A 214 -16.84 -4.83 11.41
CA ALA A 214 -16.34 -3.50 11.76
C ALA A 214 -17.32 -2.38 11.39
N ASN A 215 -18.13 -2.60 10.35
CA ASN A 215 -19.16 -1.68 9.89
C ASN A 215 -20.57 -1.99 10.45
N ASN A 216 -20.71 -2.98 11.33
CA ASN A 216 -22.01 -3.48 11.80
C ASN A 216 -22.99 -3.78 10.66
N SER A 217 -22.50 -4.42 9.60
CA SER A 217 -23.21 -4.68 8.36
C SER A 217 -23.17 -6.17 8.01
N ASN A 218 -24.01 -6.57 7.05
CA ASN A 218 -24.00 -7.88 6.40
C ASN A 218 -23.58 -7.80 4.92
N LYS A 219 -23.16 -6.61 4.48
CA LYS A 219 -22.73 -6.32 3.12
C LYS A 219 -21.22 -6.49 2.95
N GLY A 220 -20.76 -6.79 1.75
CA GLY A 220 -19.34 -6.75 1.40
C GLY A 220 -18.79 -5.33 1.44
N MET A 221 -17.46 -5.20 1.39
CA MET A 221 -16.79 -3.89 1.41
C MET A 221 -17.28 -2.96 0.29
N PHE A 222 -17.30 -3.45 -0.95
CA PHE A 222 -17.67 -2.64 -2.10
C PHE A 222 -19.13 -2.21 -2.06
N ASP A 223 -20.04 -3.08 -1.61
CA ASP A 223 -21.45 -2.73 -1.41
C ASP A 223 -21.64 -1.62 -0.36
N ILE A 224 -20.81 -1.60 0.69
CA ILE A 224 -20.81 -0.52 1.69
C ILE A 224 -20.30 0.79 1.10
N PHE A 225 -19.35 0.74 0.17
CA PHE A 225 -18.86 1.93 -0.53
C PHE A 225 -19.86 2.48 -1.53
N VAL A 226 -20.66 1.65 -2.20
CA VAL A 226 -21.77 2.12 -3.06
C VAL A 226 -22.73 3.03 -2.28
N ASP A 227 -23.05 2.66 -1.03
CA ASP A 227 -23.89 3.48 -0.16
C ASP A 227 -23.18 4.72 0.43
N ASN A 228 -21.86 4.87 0.22
CA ASN A 228 -21.06 5.94 0.80
C ASN A 228 -20.03 6.51 -0.20
N PRO A 229 -20.45 7.45 -1.07
CA PRO A 229 -19.61 8.01 -2.13
C PRO A 229 -18.30 8.66 -1.63
N GLU A 230 -18.31 9.25 -0.44
CA GLU A 230 -17.11 9.88 0.14
C GLU A 230 -16.05 8.83 0.52
N ARG A 231 -16.48 7.70 1.09
CA ARG A 231 -15.61 6.55 1.37
C ARG A 231 -15.14 5.90 0.07
N ALA A 232 -16.05 5.72 -0.91
CA ALA A 232 -15.72 5.20 -2.23
C ALA A 232 -14.64 6.04 -2.91
N ALA A 233 -14.77 7.36 -2.90
CA ALA A 233 -13.77 8.28 -3.49
C ALA A 233 -12.41 8.19 -2.78
N ARG A 234 -12.38 8.13 -1.45
CA ARG A 234 -11.13 7.90 -0.70
C ARG A 234 -10.50 6.56 -1.03
N PHE A 235 -11.30 5.51 -1.12
CA PHE A 235 -10.83 4.18 -1.47
C PHE A 235 -10.32 4.13 -2.92
N GLY A 236 -11.01 4.77 -3.87
CA GLY A 236 -10.54 4.93 -5.24
C GLY A 236 -9.17 5.62 -5.30
N LEU A 237 -9.00 6.73 -4.57
CA LEU A 237 -7.71 7.45 -4.50
C LEU A 237 -6.59 6.61 -3.85
N TYR A 238 -6.90 5.65 -2.97
CA TYR A 238 -5.90 4.73 -2.40
C TYR A 238 -5.29 3.79 -3.46
N PHE A 239 -6.04 3.43 -4.50
CA PHE A 239 -5.54 2.67 -5.64
C PHE A 239 -5.00 3.54 -6.78
N SER A 240 -5.19 4.85 -6.69
CA SER A 240 -4.53 5.83 -7.57
C SER A 240 -3.09 6.13 -7.15
N LYS A 241 -2.53 5.42 -6.15
CA LYS A 241 -1.10 5.44 -5.84
C LYS A 241 -0.31 5.26 -7.14
N PRO A 242 0.64 6.14 -7.44
CA PRO A 242 1.64 5.92 -8.49
C PRO A 242 2.59 4.74 -8.20
N ASP A 243 2.31 3.90 -7.19
CA ASP A 243 3.26 2.90 -6.73
C ASP A 243 3.51 1.86 -7.82
N GLN A 244 4.81 1.75 -8.13
CA GLN A 244 5.42 1.05 -9.24
C GLN A 244 5.05 1.67 -10.57
N THR A 245 5.97 2.54 -11.00
CA THR A 245 6.24 2.92 -12.39
C THR A 245 5.44 2.05 -13.35
N ALA A 246 4.56 2.67 -14.14
CA ALA A 246 4.11 2.05 -15.37
C ALA A 246 5.31 1.44 -16.12
N ASP A 247 6.51 2.05 -15.98
CA ASP A 247 7.80 1.57 -16.52
C ASP A 247 8.09 0.09 -16.20
N GLY A 248 7.97 -0.39 -14.96
CA GLY A 248 8.21 -1.82 -14.65
C GLY A 248 7.34 -2.75 -15.51
N LEU A 249 6.03 -2.49 -15.60
CA LEU A 249 5.14 -3.28 -16.47
C LEU A 249 5.40 -3.08 -17.97
N LEU A 250 5.64 -1.82 -18.37
CA LEU A 250 5.91 -1.44 -19.76
C LEU A 250 7.22 -2.07 -20.26
N ASP A 251 8.15 -2.37 -19.34
CA ASP A 251 9.45 -2.97 -19.59
C ASP A 251 9.45 -4.50 -19.42
N ASP A 252 8.65 -5.05 -18.50
CA ASP A 252 8.70 -6.47 -18.10
C ASP A 252 7.80 -7.40 -18.95
N TYR A 253 6.91 -6.86 -19.81
CA TYR A 253 6.07 -7.66 -20.70
C TYR A 253 6.27 -7.28 -22.18
N PRO A 254 6.33 -8.25 -23.12
CA PRO A 254 6.54 -7.98 -24.54
C PRO A 254 5.27 -7.42 -25.21
N TRP A 255 4.96 -6.15 -24.96
CA TRP A 255 3.82 -5.45 -25.55
C TRP A 255 3.95 -5.23 -27.06
N ALA A 256 5.18 -5.22 -27.58
CA ALA A 256 5.45 -4.97 -28.99
C ALA A 256 4.80 -6.04 -29.89
N GLY A 257 4.06 -5.60 -30.92
CA GLY A 257 3.37 -6.48 -31.87
C GLY A 257 1.94 -6.86 -31.47
N LEU A 258 1.49 -6.50 -30.27
CA LEU A 258 0.10 -6.59 -29.84
C LEU A 258 -0.65 -5.32 -30.26
N ASN A 259 -1.94 -5.46 -30.58
CA ASN A 259 -2.78 -4.38 -31.11
C ASN A 259 -3.96 -4.04 -30.19
N THR A 260 -4.41 -4.98 -29.37
CA THR A 260 -5.60 -4.82 -28.53
C THR A 260 -5.39 -5.36 -27.12
N MET A 261 -5.77 -4.56 -26.13
CA MET A 261 -5.76 -4.93 -24.72
C MET A 261 -7.12 -4.61 -24.07
N VAL A 262 -7.63 -5.55 -23.28
CA VAL A 262 -8.72 -5.28 -22.32
C VAL A 262 -8.12 -5.23 -20.92
N ASP A 263 -8.24 -4.08 -20.26
CA ASP A 263 -7.84 -3.87 -18.87
C ASP A 263 -9.06 -4.15 -17.97
N VAL A 264 -9.13 -5.35 -17.41
CA VAL A 264 -10.31 -5.86 -16.68
C VAL A 264 -10.21 -5.47 -15.19
N GLY A 265 -11.18 -4.71 -14.71
CA GLY A 265 -11.09 -4.04 -13.40
C GLY A 265 -10.04 -2.92 -13.41
N GLY A 266 -9.87 -2.25 -14.55
CA GLY A 266 -8.82 -1.27 -14.79
C GLY A 266 -9.02 0.08 -14.08
N SER A 267 -10.10 0.24 -13.32
CA SER A 267 -10.42 1.45 -12.56
C SER A 267 -10.39 2.71 -13.45
N HIS A 268 -9.60 3.72 -13.08
CA HIS A 268 -9.43 4.96 -13.83
C HIS A 268 -8.56 4.82 -15.10
N GLY A 269 -8.10 3.61 -15.45
CA GLY A 269 -7.39 3.33 -16.69
C GLY A 269 -5.92 3.75 -16.72
N SER A 270 -5.27 3.94 -15.56
CA SER A 270 -3.88 4.42 -15.50
C SER A 270 -2.90 3.53 -16.26
N VAL A 271 -3.09 2.20 -16.21
CA VAL A 271 -2.27 1.23 -16.96
C VAL A 271 -2.53 1.34 -18.45
N ALA A 272 -3.80 1.31 -18.87
CA ALA A 272 -4.19 1.45 -20.27
C ALA A 272 -3.69 2.76 -20.90
N ILE A 273 -3.71 3.86 -20.15
CA ILE A 273 -3.17 5.17 -20.56
C ILE A 273 -1.66 5.07 -20.78
N GLY A 274 -0.88 4.58 -19.81
CA GLY A 274 0.57 4.47 -19.95
C GLY A 274 1.00 3.54 -21.09
N ILE A 275 0.23 2.46 -21.32
CA ILE A 275 0.42 1.56 -22.46
C ILE A 275 0.17 2.28 -23.79
N ALA A 276 -0.95 3.01 -23.92
CA ALA A 276 -1.30 3.72 -25.15
C ALA A 276 -0.29 4.84 -25.49
N GLU A 277 0.22 5.54 -24.46
CA GLU A 277 1.25 6.57 -24.62
C GLU A 277 2.57 6.00 -25.16
N ARG A 278 2.95 4.79 -24.72
CA ARG A 278 4.21 4.15 -25.13
C ARG A 278 4.10 3.32 -26.40
N PHE A 279 2.92 2.75 -26.68
CA PHE A 279 2.65 1.90 -27.82
C PHE A 279 1.51 2.47 -28.67
N PRO A 280 1.78 3.41 -29.60
CA PRO A 280 0.75 4.18 -30.31
C PRO A 280 -0.22 3.36 -31.17
N ASN A 281 0.11 2.10 -31.48
CA ASN A 281 -0.76 1.20 -32.24
C ASN A 281 -1.69 0.37 -31.34
N MET A 282 -1.49 0.39 -30.02
CA MET A 282 -2.31 -0.34 -29.06
C MET A 282 -3.67 0.34 -28.89
N LYS A 283 -4.73 -0.44 -28.95
CA LYS A 283 -6.09 -0.04 -28.55
C LYS A 283 -6.43 -0.69 -27.22
N CYS A 284 -6.81 0.11 -26.25
CA CYS A 284 -7.14 -0.32 -24.90
C CYS A 284 -8.64 -0.13 -24.62
N VAL A 285 -9.29 -1.17 -24.11
CA VAL A 285 -10.63 -1.09 -23.52
C VAL A 285 -10.50 -1.28 -22.02
N VAL A 286 -10.78 -0.24 -21.25
CA VAL A 286 -10.82 -0.29 -19.78
C VAL A 286 -12.21 -0.73 -19.35
N GLN A 287 -12.28 -1.81 -18.60
CA GLN A 287 -13.53 -2.37 -18.08
C GLN A 287 -13.59 -2.23 -16.56
N ASP A 288 -14.69 -1.67 -16.06
CA ASP A 288 -14.98 -1.56 -14.63
C ASP A 288 -16.50 -1.35 -14.41
N LEU A 289 -16.92 -1.14 -13.17
CA LEU A 289 -18.29 -0.80 -12.83
C LEU A 289 -18.70 0.56 -13.44
N PRO A 290 -20.02 0.79 -13.70
CA PRO A 290 -20.50 1.95 -14.46
C PRO A 290 -19.99 3.30 -13.98
N ASP A 291 -20.03 3.55 -12.67
CA ASP A 291 -19.62 4.85 -12.10
C ASP A 291 -18.10 5.07 -12.23
N THR A 292 -17.30 4.01 -12.08
CA THR A 292 -15.84 4.08 -12.18
C THR A 292 -15.41 4.33 -13.62
N VAL A 293 -16.05 3.67 -14.58
CA VAL A 293 -15.85 3.90 -16.01
C VAL A 293 -16.23 5.33 -16.41
N ALA A 294 -17.34 5.87 -15.89
CA ALA A 294 -17.75 7.24 -16.16
C ALA A 294 -16.72 8.26 -15.64
N GLU A 295 -16.21 8.06 -14.43
CA GLU A 295 -15.16 8.90 -13.86
C GLU A 295 -13.85 8.81 -14.66
N GLY A 296 -13.40 7.60 -14.99
CA GLY A 296 -12.21 7.38 -15.81
C GLY A 296 -12.30 8.05 -17.18
N ALA A 297 -13.42 7.87 -17.88
CA ALA A 297 -13.66 8.51 -19.17
C ALA A 297 -13.62 10.04 -19.11
N SER A 298 -14.14 10.64 -18.03
CA SER A 298 -14.13 12.10 -17.83
C SER A 298 -12.72 12.70 -17.67
N ARG A 299 -11.75 11.86 -17.26
CA ARG A 299 -10.36 12.23 -17.02
C ARG A 299 -9.42 11.85 -18.17
N LEU A 300 -9.92 11.16 -19.19
CA LEU A 300 -9.10 10.66 -20.29
C LEU A 300 -8.48 11.83 -21.09
N PRO A 301 -7.14 11.89 -21.24
CA PRO A 301 -6.50 12.91 -22.05
C PRO A 301 -7.01 12.90 -23.48
N ALA A 302 -7.31 14.10 -24.02
CA ALA A 302 -7.84 14.25 -25.39
C ALA A 302 -6.94 13.62 -26.46
N ALA A 303 -5.62 13.59 -26.24
CA ALA A 303 -4.65 12.98 -27.15
C ALA A 303 -4.83 11.46 -27.30
N LEU A 304 -5.43 10.78 -26.32
CA LEU A 304 -5.63 9.33 -26.31
C LEU A 304 -7.06 8.93 -26.73
N HIS A 305 -7.90 9.90 -27.07
CA HIS A 305 -9.25 9.65 -27.58
C HIS A 305 -9.14 8.84 -28.89
N GLY A 306 -9.66 7.61 -28.88
CA GLY A 306 -9.59 6.67 -30.02
C GLY A 306 -8.58 5.54 -29.86
N GLN A 307 -7.63 5.65 -28.93
CA GLN A 307 -6.77 4.54 -28.49
C GLN A 307 -7.30 3.92 -27.20
N VAL A 308 -7.72 4.75 -26.24
CA VAL A 308 -8.30 4.28 -24.97
C VAL A 308 -9.80 4.53 -24.97
N SER A 309 -10.57 3.52 -24.56
CA SER A 309 -12.01 3.61 -24.36
C SER A 309 -12.39 2.95 -23.05
N PHE A 310 -13.50 3.38 -22.46
CA PHE A 310 -14.02 2.80 -21.23
C PHE A 310 -15.35 2.10 -21.50
N MET A 311 -15.57 0.95 -20.86
CA MET A 311 -16.74 0.11 -21.03
C MET A 311 -17.20 -0.42 -19.69
N ALA A 312 -18.45 -0.13 -19.30
CA ALA A 312 -19.03 -0.74 -18.12
C ALA A 312 -19.11 -2.27 -18.30
N HIS A 313 -18.53 -3.02 -17.37
CA HIS A 313 -18.54 -4.48 -17.41
C HIS A 313 -18.37 -5.07 -16.00
N ASP A 314 -19.16 -6.10 -15.71
CA ASP A 314 -18.98 -6.96 -14.55
C ASP A 314 -18.19 -8.20 -14.99
N PHE A 315 -16.96 -8.37 -14.50
CA PHE A 315 -16.09 -9.48 -14.85
C PHE A 315 -16.62 -10.86 -14.39
N PHE A 316 -17.69 -10.91 -13.59
CA PHE A 316 -18.40 -12.15 -13.30
C PHE A 316 -19.40 -12.55 -14.40
N THR A 317 -19.62 -11.69 -15.37
CA THR A 317 -20.46 -11.92 -16.56
C THR A 317 -19.59 -12.18 -17.79
N GLU A 318 -20.16 -12.81 -18.81
CA GLU A 318 -19.45 -13.21 -20.02
C GLU A 318 -18.71 -12.02 -20.68
N GLN A 319 -17.42 -12.22 -20.99
CA GLN A 319 -16.62 -11.25 -21.71
C GLN A 319 -17.08 -11.14 -23.16
N THR A 320 -17.32 -9.91 -23.61
CA THR A 320 -17.87 -9.63 -24.96
C THR A 320 -16.86 -8.99 -25.91
N VAL A 321 -15.71 -8.54 -25.39
CA VAL A 321 -14.65 -7.91 -26.18
C VAL A 321 -13.57 -8.94 -26.49
N SER A 322 -13.22 -9.07 -27.78
CA SER A 322 -12.06 -9.87 -28.22
C SER A 322 -10.79 -9.01 -28.23
N ALA A 323 -9.71 -9.49 -27.63
CA ALA A 323 -8.42 -8.80 -27.62
C ALA A 323 -7.23 -9.77 -27.65
N ASP A 324 -6.05 -9.22 -27.93
CA ASP A 324 -4.78 -9.96 -27.89
C ASP A 324 -4.35 -10.22 -26.44
N VAL A 325 -4.65 -9.29 -25.53
CA VAL A 325 -4.34 -9.39 -24.10
C VAL A 325 -5.54 -9.02 -23.25
N TYR A 326 -5.82 -9.85 -22.25
CA TYR A 326 -6.69 -9.53 -21.11
C TYR A 326 -5.82 -9.37 -19.89
N TYR A 327 -5.81 -8.15 -19.36
CA TYR A 327 -4.91 -7.74 -18.30
C TYR A 327 -5.69 -7.56 -16.99
N PHE A 328 -5.15 -8.14 -15.91
CA PHE A 328 -5.73 -8.09 -14.57
C PHE A 328 -4.65 -7.61 -13.60
N LYS A 329 -4.80 -6.40 -13.05
CA LYS A 329 -3.89 -5.87 -12.01
C LYS A 329 -4.62 -5.79 -10.69
N SER A 330 -4.09 -6.44 -9.66
CA SER A 330 -4.64 -6.34 -8.30
C SER A 330 -6.12 -6.73 -8.22
N ILE A 331 -6.53 -7.75 -8.97
CA ILE A 331 -7.91 -8.24 -9.03
C ILE A 331 -8.05 -9.53 -8.25
N PHE A 332 -7.24 -10.54 -8.59
CA PHE A 332 -7.40 -11.90 -8.10
C PHE A 332 -7.13 -12.00 -6.60
N HIS A 333 -6.33 -11.10 -6.03
CA HIS A 333 -6.10 -11.09 -4.59
C HIS A 333 -7.35 -10.72 -3.77
N ASN A 334 -8.37 -10.10 -4.37
CA ASN A 334 -9.59 -9.67 -3.69
C ASN A 334 -10.63 -10.80 -3.52
N TRP A 335 -10.43 -11.92 -4.22
CA TRP A 335 -11.46 -12.93 -4.42
C TRP A 335 -10.98 -14.31 -3.98
N ALA A 336 -11.88 -15.10 -3.40
CA ALA A 336 -11.60 -16.52 -3.12
C ALA A 336 -11.52 -17.33 -4.42
N ASP A 337 -10.89 -18.51 -4.37
CA ASP A 337 -10.59 -19.32 -5.56
C ASP A 337 -11.82 -19.60 -6.42
N LYS A 338 -12.98 -19.88 -5.82
CA LYS A 338 -14.23 -20.12 -6.56
C LYS A 338 -14.64 -18.92 -7.43
N TYR A 339 -14.39 -17.70 -6.97
CA TYR A 339 -14.70 -16.47 -7.70
C TYR A 339 -13.61 -16.16 -8.72
N CYS A 340 -12.34 -16.42 -8.41
CA CYS A 340 -11.24 -16.35 -9.37
C CYS A 340 -11.50 -17.28 -10.57
N ILE A 341 -11.93 -18.52 -10.30
CA ILE A 341 -12.35 -19.49 -11.31
C ILE A 341 -13.52 -18.93 -12.12
N LYS A 342 -14.54 -18.35 -11.47
CA LYS A 342 -15.69 -17.76 -12.15
C LYS A 342 -15.27 -16.62 -13.09
N ILE A 343 -14.39 -15.72 -12.66
CA ILE A 343 -13.85 -14.62 -13.47
C ILE A 343 -13.16 -15.18 -14.72
N LEU A 344 -12.28 -16.18 -14.54
CA LEU A 344 -11.58 -16.81 -15.65
C LEU A 344 -12.54 -17.55 -16.59
N GLN A 345 -13.55 -18.25 -16.07
CA GLN A 345 -14.58 -18.91 -16.86
C GLN A 345 -15.39 -17.92 -17.71
N SER A 346 -15.75 -16.78 -17.14
CA SER A 346 -16.45 -15.70 -17.85
C SER A 346 -15.61 -15.10 -18.98
N LEU A 347 -14.28 -15.19 -18.88
CA LEU A 347 -13.36 -14.76 -19.94
C LEU A 347 -13.22 -15.78 -21.09
N VAL A 348 -13.33 -17.09 -20.81
CA VAL A 348 -13.10 -18.17 -21.80
C VAL A 348 -13.80 -17.95 -23.15
N PRO A 349 -15.08 -17.54 -23.23
CA PRO A 349 -15.78 -17.35 -24.51
C PRO A 349 -15.12 -16.33 -25.45
N ALA A 350 -14.37 -15.36 -24.92
CA ALA A 350 -13.71 -14.32 -25.71
C ALA A 350 -12.26 -14.68 -26.11
N LEU A 351 -11.67 -15.73 -25.52
CA LEU A 351 -10.29 -16.12 -25.75
C LEU A 351 -10.10 -16.76 -27.12
N ARG A 352 -9.38 -16.05 -28.00
CA ARG A 352 -8.84 -16.63 -29.23
C ARG A 352 -7.61 -17.49 -28.92
N PRO A 353 -7.22 -18.44 -29.80
CA PRO A 353 -6.06 -19.31 -29.55
C PRO A 353 -4.73 -18.58 -29.26
N ASP A 354 -4.58 -17.37 -29.77
CA ASP A 354 -3.40 -16.51 -29.62
C ASP A 354 -3.50 -15.52 -28.44
N ALA A 355 -4.69 -15.37 -27.84
CA ALA A 355 -4.93 -14.42 -26.76
C ALA A 355 -4.13 -14.79 -25.50
N LYS A 356 -3.71 -13.76 -24.75
CA LYS A 356 -2.98 -13.92 -23.49
C LYS A 356 -3.79 -13.37 -22.33
N ILE A 357 -3.70 -14.07 -21.20
CA ILE A 357 -4.15 -13.58 -19.90
C ILE A 357 -2.90 -13.15 -19.13
N VAL A 358 -2.84 -11.88 -18.75
CA VAL A 358 -1.72 -11.33 -17.99
C VAL A 358 -2.24 -10.95 -16.61
N ILE A 359 -1.73 -11.65 -15.59
CA ILE A 359 -2.09 -11.44 -14.19
C ILE A 359 -0.93 -10.73 -13.51
N HIS A 360 -1.13 -9.45 -13.18
CA HIS A 360 -0.18 -8.64 -12.45
C HIS A 360 -0.59 -8.60 -10.98
N GLU A 361 0.04 -9.47 -10.20
CA GLU A 361 -0.21 -9.62 -8.78
C GLU A 361 1.10 -9.65 -7.98
N ARG A 362 0.99 -9.34 -6.69
CA ARG A 362 2.09 -9.53 -5.76
C ARG A 362 2.31 -11.02 -5.52
N ILE A 363 3.45 -11.53 -5.98
CA ILE A 363 3.85 -12.91 -5.73
C ILE A 363 4.52 -13.00 -4.36
N LEU A 364 4.01 -13.90 -3.53
CA LEU A 364 4.51 -14.10 -2.19
C LEU A 364 5.74 -14.98 -2.24
N PRO A 365 6.85 -14.55 -1.61
CA PRO A 365 8.07 -15.32 -1.73
C PRO A 365 7.98 -16.58 -0.87
N GLY A 366 8.65 -17.65 -1.31
CA GLY A 366 8.63 -18.95 -0.64
C GLY A 366 9.16 -18.90 0.80
N LEU A 367 8.86 -19.93 1.61
CA LEU A 367 9.21 -20.03 3.04
C LEU A 367 10.70 -19.84 3.37
N GLU A 368 11.58 -19.88 2.38
CA GLU A 368 13.03 -19.72 2.55
C GLU A 368 13.47 -18.25 2.67
N SER A 369 12.61 -17.27 2.37
CA SER A 369 12.96 -15.84 2.39
C SER A 369 12.20 -14.98 3.41
N LEU A 370 11.42 -15.58 4.32
CA LEU A 370 10.44 -14.88 5.16
C LEU A 370 10.99 -13.81 6.10
N ASN A 371 12.28 -13.89 6.40
CA ASN A 371 12.94 -12.98 7.33
C ASN A 371 13.52 -11.73 6.65
N THR A 372 13.43 -11.63 5.33
CA THR A 372 13.96 -10.48 4.59
C THR A 372 13.04 -9.26 4.70
N VAL A 373 13.61 -8.05 4.60
CA VAL A 373 12.83 -6.80 4.47
C VAL A 373 11.81 -6.90 3.32
N ASP A 374 12.21 -7.53 2.22
CA ASP A 374 11.37 -7.68 1.04
C ASP A 374 10.20 -8.65 1.29
N ALA A 375 10.43 -9.74 2.02
CA ALA A 375 9.35 -10.62 2.46
C ALA A 375 8.37 -9.93 3.41
N ARG A 376 8.84 -9.02 4.29
CA ARG A 376 7.95 -8.21 5.16
C ARG A 376 7.16 -7.16 4.39
N ARG A 377 7.69 -6.59 3.31
CA ARG A 377 6.92 -5.71 2.41
C ARG A 377 5.91 -6.50 1.59
N ALA A 378 6.27 -7.73 1.25
CA ALA A 378 5.41 -8.71 0.60
C ALA A 378 4.46 -9.47 1.59
N MET A 379 4.45 -9.19 2.91
CA MET A 379 3.54 -9.75 3.96
C MET A 379 2.71 -8.75 4.75
#